data_AF-A0A2H0SG71-F1
#
_entry.id   AF-A0A2H0SG71-F1
#
_cell.length_a   1.000
_cell.length_b   1.000
_cell.length_c   1.000
_cell.angle_alpha   90.00
_cell.angle_beta   90.00
_cell.angle_gamma   90.00
#
_symmetry.space_group_name_H-M   'P 1'
#
loop_
_entity.id
_entity.type
_entity.pdbx_description
1 polymer ?
#
loop_
_entity_poly.entity_id
_entity_poly.type
_entity_poly.pdbx_seq_one_letter_code
_entity_poly.pdbx_strand_id
1 'polypeptide(L)'
;MNKASLKIKVIVGSTRQSRFSEKPAGWVLEELKKREGIEAELLDLRDFPMPFFDEAVSPAMKQGPYQNEVVKKWTGKIAEADGFIIVTPEYNHGYPAVLKNALDYVYAEWNRKAVGFVSYGSVSGARSVEQLRQVSIELQMAPIRSAIHLPADKWMQVLMGKMPADELFASSKEHLDRFF
;
A
#
# COMPACT_ATOMS: atom_id res chain seq x y z
N MET A 1 4.83 26.85 -16.84
CA MET A 1 4.57 25.42 -17.16
C MET A 1 3.73 24.85 -16.03
N ASN A 2 2.52 24.36 -16.30
CA ASN A 2 1.77 23.61 -15.29
C ASN A 2 2.57 22.34 -14.97
N LYS A 3 3.03 22.20 -13.74
CA LYS A 3 3.71 20.99 -13.27
C LYS A 3 2.68 19.85 -13.34
N ALA A 4 2.93 18.81 -14.11
CA ALA A 4 2.04 17.65 -14.15
C ALA A 4 1.92 17.08 -12.74
N SER A 5 0.68 16.82 -12.30
CA SER A 5 0.40 16.28 -10.98
C SER A 5 0.85 14.82 -10.91
N LEU A 6 1.56 14.44 -9.84
CA LEU A 6 1.96 13.06 -9.58
C LEU A 6 0.77 12.25 -9.05
N LYS A 7 0.52 11.08 -9.64
CA LYS A 7 -0.56 10.18 -9.22
C LYS A 7 -0.06 9.17 -8.20
N ILE A 8 -0.44 9.36 -6.94
CA ILE A 8 -0.03 8.47 -5.84
C ILE A 8 -1.21 7.59 -5.42
N LYS A 9 -1.03 6.27 -5.45
CA LYS A 9 -2.05 5.32 -4.98
C LYS A 9 -1.73 4.86 -3.57
N VAL A 10 -2.70 4.96 -2.66
CA VAL A 10 -2.60 4.45 -1.28
C VAL A 10 -3.29 3.08 -1.24
N ILE A 11 -2.54 2.00 -1.08
CA ILE A 11 -3.05 0.62 -1.14
C ILE A 11 -3.34 0.10 0.27
N VAL A 12 -4.57 -0.34 0.52
CA VAL A 12 -4.94 -1.00 1.79
C VAL A 12 -4.69 -2.50 1.68
N GLY A 13 -3.60 -2.97 2.30
CA GLY A 13 -3.06 -4.33 2.13
C GLY A 13 -3.81 -5.45 2.87
N SER A 14 -4.95 -5.20 3.50
CA SER A 14 -5.72 -6.22 4.22
C SER A 14 -7.21 -6.09 3.94
N THR A 15 -7.89 -7.22 3.73
CA THR A 15 -9.34 -7.29 3.55
C THR A 15 -10.08 -7.73 4.81
N ARG A 16 -9.36 -8.06 5.90
CA ARG A 16 -9.93 -8.60 7.14
C ARG A 16 -11.04 -7.69 7.69
N GLN A 17 -12.18 -8.25 8.11
CA GLN A 17 -13.23 -7.47 8.78
C GLN A 17 -12.68 -6.77 10.03
N SER A 18 -13.18 -5.57 10.31
CA SER A 18 -12.74 -4.73 11.45
C SER A 18 -11.22 -4.52 11.51
N ARG A 19 -10.53 -4.49 10.36
CA ARG A 19 -9.10 -4.16 10.26
C ARG A 19 -8.84 -2.74 10.72
N PHE A 20 -7.65 -2.52 11.26
CA PHE A 20 -7.18 -1.19 11.61
C PHE A 20 -6.73 -0.37 10.38
N SER A 21 -6.41 -1.01 9.24
CA SER A 21 -5.77 -0.38 8.07
C SER A 21 -6.51 0.83 7.49
N GLU A 22 -7.82 0.92 7.67
CA GLU A 22 -8.64 2.04 7.17
C GLU A 22 -8.22 3.38 7.78
N LYS A 23 -7.88 3.40 9.08
CA LYS A 23 -7.47 4.62 9.79
C LYS A 23 -6.17 5.22 9.23
N PRO A 24 -5.03 4.49 9.19
CA PRO A 24 -3.80 5.04 8.62
C PRO A 24 -3.90 5.31 7.12
N ALA A 25 -4.67 4.52 6.36
CA ALA A 25 -4.83 4.78 4.92
C ALA A 25 -5.62 6.06 4.64
N GLY A 26 -6.70 6.29 5.39
CA GLY A 26 -7.44 7.56 5.34
C GLY A 26 -6.58 8.75 5.75
N TRP A 27 -5.81 8.61 6.83
CA TRP A 27 -4.87 9.66 7.26
C TRP A 27 -3.83 9.99 6.18
N VAL A 28 -3.16 8.99 5.61
CA VAL A 28 -2.20 9.19 4.51
C VAL A 28 -2.85 9.90 3.32
N LEU A 29 -4.04 9.46 2.91
CA LEU A 29 -4.77 10.05 1.80
C LEU A 29 -5.05 11.54 2.04
N GLU A 30 -5.52 11.90 3.23
CA GLU A 30 -5.82 13.30 3.57
C GLU A 30 -4.56 14.16 3.67
N GLU A 31 -3.43 13.63 4.16
CA GLU A 31 -2.15 14.35 4.12
C GLU A 31 -1.61 14.53 2.70
N LEU A 32 -1.82 13.55 1.82
CA LEU A 32 -1.42 13.64 0.41
C LEU A 32 -2.21 14.73 -0.34
N LYS A 33 -3.53 14.80 -0.13
CA LYS A 33 -4.40 15.79 -0.77
C LYS A 33 -4.06 17.25 -0.42
N LYS A 34 -3.35 17.47 0.69
CA LYS A 34 -2.89 18.81 1.11
C LYS A 34 -1.67 19.29 0.33
N ARG A 35 -1.03 18.42 -0.48
CA ARG A 35 0.21 18.74 -1.19
C ARG A 35 -0.10 19.19 -2.61
N GLU A 36 0.47 20.32 -3.01
CA GLU A 36 0.36 20.79 -4.39
C GLU A 36 1.06 19.84 -5.36
N GLY A 37 0.41 19.56 -6.50
CA GLY A 37 0.95 18.68 -7.54
C GLY A 37 0.93 17.19 -7.20
N ILE A 38 0.11 16.77 -6.22
CA ILE A 38 -0.20 15.35 -5.98
C ILE A 38 -1.69 15.10 -6.17
N GLU A 39 -2.01 14.09 -6.98
CA GLU A 39 -3.34 13.50 -7.08
C GLU A 39 -3.30 12.14 -6.36
N ALA A 40 -4.07 11.99 -5.28
CA ALA A 40 -4.06 10.79 -4.47
C ALA A 40 -5.37 10.01 -4.54
N GLU A 41 -5.26 8.69 -4.72
CA GLU A 41 -6.41 7.77 -4.75
C GLU A 41 -6.18 6.61 -3.78
N LEU A 42 -7.20 6.25 -3.02
CA LEU A 42 -7.20 5.07 -2.16
C LEU A 42 -7.62 3.83 -2.95
N LEU A 43 -6.80 2.78 -2.92
CA LEU A 43 -7.11 1.47 -3.47
C LEU A 43 -7.27 0.46 -2.35
N ASP A 44 -8.52 0.15 -1.99
CA ASP A 44 -8.82 -0.90 -1.01
C ASP A 44 -8.92 -2.25 -1.71
N LEU A 45 -8.12 -3.23 -1.29
CA LEU A 45 -8.17 -4.58 -1.88
C LEU A 45 -9.54 -5.26 -1.72
N ARG A 46 -10.45 -4.77 -0.86
CA ARG A 46 -11.85 -5.23 -0.85
C ARG A 46 -12.62 -4.87 -2.13
N ASP A 47 -12.25 -3.78 -2.79
CA ASP A 47 -12.85 -3.34 -4.06
C ASP A 47 -12.26 -4.07 -5.29
N PHE A 48 -11.29 -4.96 -5.03
CA PHE A 48 -10.61 -5.81 -6.00
C PHE A 48 -10.57 -7.25 -5.47
N PRO A 49 -11.71 -7.95 -5.37
CA PRO A 49 -11.77 -9.34 -4.90
C PRO A 49 -11.17 -10.29 -5.95
N MET A 50 -9.85 -10.23 -6.11
CA MET A 50 -9.11 -11.03 -7.07
C MET A 50 -9.20 -12.51 -6.70
N PRO A 51 -9.34 -13.42 -7.67
CA PRO A 51 -9.12 -14.84 -7.43
C PRO A 51 -7.68 -15.07 -6.98
N PHE A 52 -7.35 -16.26 -6.45
CA PHE A 52 -5.95 -16.60 -6.25
C PHE A 52 -5.25 -16.78 -7.59
N PHE A 53 -4.01 -16.30 -7.68
CA PHE A 53 -3.20 -16.41 -8.90
C PHE A 53 -3.07 -17.87 -9.34
N ASP A 54 -3.62 -18.16 -10.52
CA ASP A 54 -3.64 -19.48 -11.17
C ASP A 54 -3.62 -19.31 -12.71
N GLU A 55 -2.90 -18.29 -13.19
CA GLU A 55 -2.76 -18.04 -14.63
C GLU A 55 -1.66 -18.94 -15.20
N ALA A 56 -1.90 -19.52 -16.38
CA ALA A 56 -0.97 -20.44 -17.05
C ALA A 56 0.37 -19.78 -17.45
N VAL A 57 0.41 -18.45 -17.53
CA VAL A 57 1.59 -17.67 -17.90
C VAL A 57 1.92 -16.71 -16.77
N SER A 58 3.20 -16.66 -16.40
CA SER A 58 3.70 -15.67 -15.44
C SER A 58 3.41 -14.25 -15.92
N PRO A 59 2.98 -13.32 -15.03
CA PRO A 59 2.68 -11.94 -15.39
C PRO A 59 3.85 -11.22 -16.07
N ALA A 60 5.10 -11.57 -15.73
CA ALA A 60 6.30 -11.01 -16.37
C ALA A 60 6.44 -11.39 -17.87
N MET A 61 5.82 -12.49 -18.29
CA MET A 61 5.83 -12.99 -19.67
C MET A 61 4.48 -12.80 -20.38
N LYS A 62 3.48 -12.25 -19.68
CA LYS A 62 2.13 -12.13 -20.22
C LYS A 62 2.11 -11.16 -21.39
N GLN A 63 1.50 -11.59 -22.49
CA GLN A 63 1.21 -10.76 -23.64
C GLN A 63 -0.29 -10.53 -23.73
N GLY A 64 -0.70 -9.28 -23.93
CA GLY A 64 -2.11 -8.89 -23.99
C GLY A 64 -2.78 -8.77 -22.61
N PRO A 65 -4.06 -8.33 -22.59
CA PRO A 65 -4.77 -8.01 -21.35
C PRO A 65 -5.11 -9.27 -20.54
N TYR A 66 -5.25 -9.12 -19.22
CA TYR A 66 -5.90 -10.11 -18.36
C TYR A 66 -7.31 -10.38 -18.84
N GLN A 67 -7.86 -11.58 -18.62
CA GLN A 67 -9.26 -11.87 -18.97
C GLN A 67 -10.22 -11.52 -17.84
N ASN A 68 -9.80 -11.75 -16.59
CA ASN A 68 -10.59 -11.42 -15.41
C ASN A 68 -10.75 -9.89 -15.25
N GLU A 69 -12.00 -9.41 -15.21
CA GLU A 69 -12.32 -7.98 -15.13
C GLU A 69 -11.78 -7.29 -13.86
N VAL A 70 -11.75 -8.00 -12.72
CA VAL A 70 -11.20 -7.46 -11.47
C VAL A 70 -9.69 -7.26 -11.62
N VAL A 71 -9.00 -8.21 -12.23
CA VAL A 71 -7.55 -8.12 -12.49
C VAL A 71 -7.25 -7.04 -13.53
N LYS A 72 -8.06 -6.90 -14.59
CA LYS A 72 -7.96 -5.77 -15.55
C LYS A 72 -8.09 -4.43 -14.84
N LYS A 73 -9.12 -4.28 -13.99
CA LYS A 73 -9.37 -3.06 -13.20
C LYS A 73 -8.19 -2.73 -12.29
N TRP A 74 -7.67 -3.74 -11.57
CA TRP A 74 -6.50 -3.59 -10.72
C TRP A 74 -5.27 -3.15 -11.53
N THR A 75 -4.96 -3.86 -12.61
CA THR A 75 -3.84 -3.55 -13.52
C THR A 75 -3.91 -2.12 -14.04
N GLY A 76 -5.10 -1.66 -14.48
CA GLY A 76 -5.30 -0.28 -14.93
C GLY A 76 -4.99 0.75 -13.84
N LYS A 77 -5.44 0.50 -12.60
CA LYS A 77 -5.14 1.38 -11.47
C LYS A 77 -3.65 1.44 -11.12
N ILE A 78 -2.94 0.33 -11.26
CA ILE A 78 -1.49 0.30 -11.07
C ILE A 78 -0.79 1.05 -12.21
N ALA A 79 -1.23 0.87 -13.46
CA ALA A 79 -0.67 1.55 -14.62
C ALA A 79 -0.77 3.08 -14.51
N GLU A 80 -1.90 3.61 -14.03
CA GLU A 80 -2.14 5.05 -13.83
C GLU A 80 -1.20 5.73 -12.81
N ALA A 81 -0.59 4.97 -11.90
CA ALA A 81 0.16 5.51 -10.78
C ALA A 81 1.59 5.91 -11.18
N ASP A 82 2.11 6.98 -10.58
CA ASP A 82 3.53 7.34 -10.57
C ASP A 82 4.25 6.76 -9.34
N GLY A 83 3.50 6.45 -8.28
CA GLY A 83 4.03 5.85 -7.06
C GLY A 83 2.96 5.34 -6.10
N PHE A 84 3.41 4.65 -5.06
CA PHE A 84 2.53 3.94 -4.14
C PHE A 84 2.88 4.20 -2.67
N ILE A 85 1.85 4.22 -1.83
CA ILE A 85 2.01 4.00 -0.38
C ILE A 85 1.22 2.75 -0.01
N ILE A 86 1.90 1.71 0.47
CA ILE A 86 1.26 0.47 0.92
C ILE A 86 1.04 0.53 2.42
N VAL A 87 -0.23 0.42 2.83
CA VAL A 87 -0.65 0.35 4.23
C VAL A 87 -0.90 -1.11 4.59
N THR A 88 -0.07 -1.70 5.44
CA THR A 88 -0.09 -3.14 5.71
C THR A 88 -0.05 -3.50 7.21
N PRO A 89 -0.86 -4.45 7.68
CA PRO A 89 -0.58 -5.11 8.94
C PRO A 89 0.61 -6.08 8.82
N GLU A 90 1.07 -6.59 9.97
CA GLU A 90 1.85 -7.82 10.09
C GLU A 90 0.99 -8.97 10.61
N TYR A 91 0.87 -10.02 9.81
CA TYR A 91 0.20 -11.27 10.13
C TYR A 91 1.24 -12.39 10.13
N ASN A 92 1.42 -13.04 11.28
CA ASN A 92 2.30 -14.22 11.43
C ASN A 92 3.70 -14.03 10.82
N HIS A 93 4.38 -12.93 11.19
CA HIS A 93 5.73 -12.62 10.72
C HIS A 93 5.82 -12.17 9.24
N GLY A 94 4.70 -11.84 8.59
CA GLY A 94 4.71 -11.36 7.21
C GLY A 94 3.55 -10.44 6.86
N TYR A 95 3.54 -9.97 5.61
CA TYR A 95 2.45 -9.17 5.07
C TYR A 95 1.28 -10.08 4.62
N PRO A 96 0.06 -9.54 4.48
CA PRO A 96 -1.12 -10.37 4.18
C PRO A 96 -1.05 -11.08 2.83
N ALA A 97 -1.54 -12.32 2.78
CA ALA A 97 -1.61 -13.11 1.56
C ALA A 97 -2.39 -12.40 0.42
N VAL A 98 -3.46 -11.67 0.76
CA VAL A 98 -4.23 -10.90 -0.23
C VAL A 98 -3.41 -9.80 -0.90
N LEU A 99 -2.48 -9.18 -0.16
CA LEU A 99 -1.56 -8.20 -0.72
C LEU A 99 -0.52 -8.87 -1.61
N LYS A 100 0.00 -10.05 -1.23
CA LYS A 100 0.90 -10.83 -2.11
C LYS A 100 0.22 -11.18 -3.42
N ASN A 101 -1.00 -11.71 -3.33
CA ASN A 101 -1.79 -12.07 -4.50
C ASN A 101 -2.00 -10.85 -5.42
N ALA A 102 -2.35 -9.69 -4.87
CA ALA A 102 -2.50 -8.44 -5.63
C ALA A 102 -1.21 -8.01 -6.35
N LEU A 103 -0.06 -8.14 -5.68
CA LEU A 103 1.25 -7.84 -6.26
C LEU A 103 1.61 -8.85 -7.36
N ASP A 104 1.33 -10.13 -7.15
CA ASP A 104 1.68 -11.21 -8.08
C ASP A 104 0.86 -11.20 -9.36
N TYR A 105 -0.33 -10.60 -9.38
CA TYR A 105 -1.14 -10.54 -10.60
C TYR A 105 -0.62 -9.57 -11.65
N VAL A 106 0.32 -8.68 -11.30
CA VAL A 106 0.73 -7.55 -12.15
C VAL A 106 2.25 -7.45 -12.08
N TYR A 107 2.91 -7.11 -13.19
CA TYR A 107 4.38 -7.01 -13.21
C TYR A 107 4.83 -5.69 -13.84
N ALA A 108 4.64 -5.53 -15.15
CA ALA A 108 5.20 -4.40 -15.90
C ALA A 108 4.73 -3.03 -15.38
N GLU A 109 3.49 -2.96 -14.89
CA GLU A 109 2.86 -1.74 -14.41
C GLU A 109 3.44 -1.25 -13.07
N TRP A 110 4.15 -2.10 -12.32
CA TRP A 110 4.89 -1.70 -11.11
C TRP A 110 6.24 -1.06 -11.42
N ASN A 111 6.82 -1.40 -12.57
CA ASN A 111 8.22 -1.12 -12.88
C ASN A 111 8.54 0.38 -12.78
N ARG A 112 9.69 0.68 -12.17
CA ARG A 112 10.30 2.02 -12.06
C ARG A 112 9.45 3.05 -11.31
N LYS A 113 8.51 2.59 -10.48
CA LYS A 113 7.67 3.46 -9.63
C LYS A 113 8.17 3.44 -8.19
N ALA A 114 8.05 4.58 -7.52
CA ALA A 114 8.43 4.69 -6.11
C ALA A 114 7.39 3.99 -5.22
N VAL A 115 7.84 3.36 -4.13
CA VAL A 115 6.94 2.77 -3.13
C VAL A 115 7.38 3.07 -1.71
N GLY A 116 6.44 3.50 -0.88
CA GLY A 116 6.59 3.71 0.56
C GLY A 116 5.64 2.83 1.37
N PHE A 117 5.92 2.69 2.67
CA PHE A 117 5.17 1.78 3.54
C PHE A 117 4.69 2.45 4.82
N VAL A 118 3.44 2.17 5.19
CA VAL A 118 2.89 2.40 6.53
C VAL A 118 2.48 1.04 7.09
N SER A 119 2.95 0.69 8.28
CA SER A 119 2.73 -0.64 8.82
C SER A 119 2.43 -0.64 10.31
N TYR A 120 1.78 -1.71 10.76
CA TYR A 120 1.42 -1.91 12.16
C TYR A 120 1.35 -3.39 12.49
N GLY A 121 1.50 -3.73 13.76
CA GLY A 121 1.55 -5.11 14.25
C GLY A 121 2.16 -5.16 15.65
N SER A 122 2.48 -6.37 16.13
CA SER A 122 3.11 -6.55 17.45
C SER A 122 4.51 -5.94 17.52
N VAL A 123 5.26 -5.97 16.42
CA VAL A 123 6.55 -5.28 16.24
C VAL A 123 6.43 -4.10 15.28
N SER A 124 5.29 -3.39 15.34
CA SER A 124 4.99 -2.21 14.52
C SER A 124 5.05 -2.45 13.00
N GLY A 125 4.94 -3.71 12.57
CA GLY A 125 4.90 -4.11 11.16
C GLY A 125 6.26 -4.17 10.45
N ALA A 126 7.37 -4.16 11.20
CA ALA A 126 8.73 -4.14 10.64
C ALA A 126 8.99 -5.29 9.65
N ARG A 127 8.57 -6.52 9.98
CA ARG A 127 8.86 -7.70 9.13
C ARG A 127 8.02 -7.71 7.87
N SER A 128 6.78 -7.22 7.94
CA SER A 128 5.98 -7.00 6.73
C SER A 128 6.69 -6.07 5.76
N VAL A 129 7.26 -4.98 6.26
CA VAL A 129 8.01 -4.02 5.43
C VAL A 129 9.29 -4.65 4.88
N GLU A 130 10.05 -5.40 5.69
CA GLU A 130 11.26 -6.10 5.22
C GLU A 130 10.96 -7.06 4.06
N GLN A 131 9.92 -7.88 4.19
CA GLN A 131 9.51 -8.79 3.11
C GLN A 131 8.98 -8.04 1.89
N LEU A 132 8.15 -7.01 2.08
CA LEU A 132 7.62 -6.21 0.97
C LEU A 132 8.72 -5.48 0.21
N ARG A 133 9.83 -5.11 0.84
CA ARG A 133 10.98 -4.53 0.15
C ARG A 133 11.62 -5.51 -0.82
N GLN A 134 11.74 -6.78 -0.44
CA GLN A 134 12.25 -7.82 -1.35
C GLN A 134 11.32 -7.98 -2.56
N VAL A 135 10.01 -8.08 -2.32
CA VAL A 135 9.00 -8.17 -3.39
C VAL A 135 9.03 -6.93 -4.28
N SER A 136 9.21 -5.75 -3.68
CA SER A 136 9.23 -4.48 -4.43
C SER A 136 10.42 -4.41 -5.40
N ILE A 137 11.59 -4.90 -4.98
CA ILE A 137 12.77 -4.99 -5.86
C ILE A 137 12.53 -5.98 -7.01
N GLU A 138 11.93 -7.13 -6.74
CA GLU A 138 11.59 -8.12 -7.78
C GLU A 138 10.63 -7.53 -8.82
N LEU A 139 9.64 -6.74 -8.38
CA LEU A 139 8.70 -6.01 -9.24
C LEU A 139 9.29 -4.69 -9.82
N GLN A 140 10.60 -4.50 -9.73
CA GLN A 140 11.34 -3.35 -10.25
C GLN A 140 10.84 -1.99 -9.74
N MET A 141 10.18 -1.93 -8.58
CA MET A 141 9.86 -0.68 -7.89
C MET A 141 11.10 -0.10 -7.21
N ALA A 142 11.04 1.19 -6.85
CA ALA A 142 12.04 1.89 -6.06
C ALA A 142 11.53 2.11 -4.62
N PRO A 143 11.77 1.16 -3.68
CA PRO A 143 11.30 1.31 -2.31
C PRO A 143 12.10 2.38 -1.56
N ILE A 144 11.43 3.37 -0.97
CA ILE A 144 12.11 4.41 -0.18
C ILE A 144 12.64 3.85 1.14
N ARG A 145 13.79 4.33 1.64
CA ARG A 145 14.44 3.79 2.85
C ARG A 145 13.58 3.90 4.11
N SER A 146 12.86 5.02 4.28
CA SER A 146 12.01 5.26 5.44
C SER A 146 10.67 4.55 5.34
N ALA A 147 10.09 4.15 6.47
CA ALA A 147 8.72 3.64 6.57
C ALA A 147 8.09 4.18 7.86
N ILE A 148 6.76 4.27 7.89
CA ILE A 148 6.02 4.61 9.09
C ILE A 148 5.63 3.31 9.79
N HIS A 149 6.16 3.11 10.99
CA HIS A 149 5.85 1.97 11.84
C HIS A 149 5.00 2.46 13.01
N LEU A 150 3.71 2.13 13.01
CA LEU A 150 2.79 2.56 14.05
C LEU A 150 3.09 1.80 15.35
N PRO A 151 3.44 2.49 16.45
CA PRO A 151 3.80 1.83 17.71
C PRO A 151 2.70 0.92 18.24
N ALA A 152 3.08 -0.29 18.64
CA ALA A 152 2.15 -1.34 19.05
C ALA A 152 1.19 -0.90 20.17
N ASP A 153 1.73 -0.23 21.18
CA ASP A 153 1.00 0.31 22.32
C ASP A 153 0.00 1.39 21.93
N LYS A 154 0.32 2.25 20.95
CA LYS A 154 -0.56 3.35 20.53
C LYS A 154 -1.67 2.88 19.60
N TRP A 155 -1.36 2.12 18.55
CA TRP A 155 -2.39 1.70 17.59
C TRP A 155 -3.43 0.77 18.24
N MET A 156 -3.01 -0.03 19.24
CA MET A 156 -3.93 -0.84 20.05
C MET A 156 -4.87 0.00 20.91
N GLN A 157 -4.39 1.12 21.48
CA GLN A 157 -5.26 2.05 22.22
C GLN A 157 -6.30 2.69 21.31
N VAL A 158 -5.91 3.08 20.08
CA VAL A 158 -6.87 3.59 19.08
C VAL A 158 -7.87 2.51 18.67
N LEU A 159 -7.43 1.26 18.45
CA LEU A 159 -8.32 0.15 18.14
C LEU A 159 -9.32 -0.11 19.27
N MET A 160 -8.90 0.00 20.53
CA MET A 160 -9.74 -0.15 21.72
C MET A 160 -10.62 1.07 22.04
N GLY A 161 -10.56 2.14 21.23
CA GLY A 161 -11.31 3.38 21.49
C GLY A 161 -10.82 4.16 22.71
N LYS A 162 -9.61 3.88 23.20
CA LYS A 162 -9.00 4.55 24.36
C LYS A 162 -8.18 5.78 23.99
N MET A 163 -7.87 5.95 22.71
CA MET A 163 -7.07 7.04 22.17
C MET A 163 -7.68 7.50 20.82
N PRO A 164 -7.79 8.80 20.55
CA PRO A 164 -8.19 9.30 19.24
C PRO A 164 -7.11 9.00 18.19
N ALA A 165 -7.51 8.73 16.95
CA ALA A 165 -6.58 8.36 15.89
C ALA A 165 -5.58 9.49 15.56
N ASP A 166 -6.00 10.76 15.68
CA ASP A 166 -5.14 11.92 15.39
C ASP A 166 -3.93 11.99 16.32
N GLU A 167 -4.05 11.52 17.56
CA GLU A 167 -2.94 11.47 18.51
C GLU A 167 -1.87 10.45 18.11
N LEU A 168 -2.29 9.29 17.57
CA LEU A 168 -1.37 8.31 17.00
C LEU A 168 -0.60 8.93 15.82
N PHE A 169 -1.30 9.63 14.93
CA PHE A 169 -0.72 10.16 13.69
C PHE A 169 0.11 11.43 13.87
N ALA A 170 -0.16 12.24 14.91
CA ALA A 170 0.62 13.44 15.21
C ALA A 170 2.13 13.12 15.33
N SER A 171 2.47 12.01 15.99
CA SER A 171 3.86 11.55 16.13
C SER A 171 4.46 10.95 14.84
N SER A 172 3.64 10.67 13.83
CA SER A 172 4.05 10.07 12.55
C SER A 172 4.13 11.09 11.42
N LYS A 173 3.65 12.32 11.63
CA LYS A 173 3.56 13.35 10.57
C LYS A 173 4.93 13.74 10.01
N GLU A 174 5.92 13.99 10.87
CA GLU A 174 7.29 14.30 10.44
C GLU A 174 7.94 13.18 9.62
N HIS A 175 7.53 11.93 9.84
CA HIS A 175 8.01 10.80 9.07
C HIS A 175 7.37 10.74 7.68
N LEU A 176 6.10 11.13 7.56
CA LEU A 176 5.39 11.20 6.26
C LEU A 176 6.00 12.26 5.35
N ASP A 177 6.49 13.37 5.91
CA ASP A 177 7.20 14.40 5.14
C ASP A 177 8.47 13.89 4.47
N ARG A 178 9.05 12.77 4.93
CA ARG A 178 10.23 12.15 4.29
C ARG A 178 9.90 11.28 3.07
N PHE A 179 8.62 11.13 2.73
CA PHE A 179 8.18 10.36 1.55
C PHE A 179 8.13 11.22 0.28
N PHE A 180 8.19 12.56 0.42
CA PHE A 180 8.02 13.55 -0.64
C PHE A 180 9.13 14.60 -0.59
#